data_AF-A0A2A2RS53-F1
#
_entry.id   AF-A0A2A2RS53-F1
#
_cell.length_a   1.000
_cell.length_b   1.000
_cell.length_c   1.000
_cell.angle_alpha   90.00
_cell.angle_beta   90.00
_cell.angle_gamma   90.00
#
_symmetry.space_group_name_H-M   'P 1'
#
loop_
_entity.id
_entity.type
_entity.pdbx_description
1 polymer ?
#
loop_
_entity_poly.entity_id
_entity_poly.type
_entity_poly.pdbx_seq_one_letter_code
_entity_poly.pdbx_strand_id
1 'polypeptide(L)' 'NIDKSGTRKEELIYHPEELLRVYALRRAMQGVPAADSLDMLIQRLKKTKTNAEFLMSLNR' A
#
# COMPACT_ATOMS: atom_id res chain seq x y z
N ASN A 1 5.56 4.02 10.29
CA ASN A 1 4.30 4.67 10.71
C ASN A 1 3.30 4.76 9.56
N ILE A 2 2.82 3.63 9.05
CA ILE A 2 1.86 3.61 7.94
C ILE A 2 0.43 3.82 8.46
N ASP A 3 0.10 3.26 9.63
CA ASP A 3 -1.22 3.36 10.26
C ASP A 3 -1.61 4.81 10.63
N LYS A 4 -0.61 5.66 10.86
CA LYS A 4 -0.79 7.08 11.21
C LYS A 4 -0.77 8.01 9.99
N SER A 5 -0.47 7.48 8.80
CA SER A 5 -0.35 8.26 7.57
C SER A 5 -1.63 8.12 6.76
N GLY A 6 -2.23 9.23 6.33
CA GLY A 6 -3.41 9.26 5.48
C GLY A 6 -3.69 10.68 4.99
N THR A 7 -4.41 10.79 3.88
CA THR A 7 -4.76 12.08 3.28
C THR A 7 -6.28 12.22 3.28
N ARG A 8 -6.80 13.35 3.76
CA ARG A 8 -8.26 13.58 3.74
C ARG A 8 -8.74 13.67 2.29
N LYS A 9 -9.86 13.03 1.99
CA LYS A 9 -10.46 12.97 0.64
C LYS A 9 -9.52 12.39 -0.43
N GLU A 10 -8.78 11.33 -0.08
CA GLU A 10 -7.86 10.65 -1.00
C GLU A 10 -8.56 10.04 -2.23
N GLU A 11 -9.88 9.85 -2.19
CA GLU A 11 -10.72 9.48 -3.34
C GLU A 11 -10.77 10.53 -4.46
N LEU A 12 -10.39 11.77 -4.20
CA LEU A 12 -10.28 12.83 -5.22
C LEU A 12 -8.91 12.85 -5.90
N ILE A 13 -7.94 12.10 -5.36
CA ILE A 13 -6.54 12.11 -5.81
C ILE A 13 -6.23 10.83 -6.59
N TYR A 14 -6.65 9.68 -6.07
CA TYR A 14 -6.37 8.38 -6.67
C TYR A 14 -7.46 7.95 -7.65
N HIS A 15 -7.07 7.16 -8.63
CA HIS A 15 -8.03 6.43 -9.44
C HIS A 15 -8.80 5.42 -8.55
N PRO A 16 -10.12 5.20 -8.75
CA PRO A 16 -10.92 4.33 -7.90
C PRO A 16 -10.33 2.93 -7.69
N GLU A 17 -9.76 2.34 -8.74
CA GLU A 17 -9.14 1.02 -8.65
C GLU A 17 -7.80 1.01 -7.91
N GLU A 18 -7.03 2.10 -7.96
CA GLU A 18 -5.80 2.23 -7.18
C GLU A 18 -6.12 2.39 -5.71
N LEU A 19 -7.15 3.19 -5.40
CA LEU A 19 -7.59 3.43 -4.02
C LEU A 19 -7.98 2.13 -3.31
N LEU A 20 -8.73 1.25 -3.99
CA LEU A 20 -9.10 -0.07 -3.45
C LEU A 20 -7.86 -0.91 -3.11
N ARG A 21 -6.83 -0.88 -3.96
CA ARG A 21 -5.57 -1.61 -3.73
C ARG A 21 -4.74 -1.00 -2.61
N VAL A 22 -4.68 0.33 -2.52
CA VAL A 22 -4.03 1.04 -1.41
C VAL A 22 -4.70 0.70 -0.07
N TYR A 23 -6.04 0.62 -0.03
CA TYR A 23 -6.76 0.21 1.16
C TYR A 23 -6.50 -1.26 1.54
N ALA A 24 -6.46 -2.16 0.56
CA ALA A 24 -6.08 -3.55 0.81
C ALA A 24 -4.66 -3.65 1.39
N LEU A 25 -3.70 -2.90 0.83
CA LEU A 25 -2.33 -2.83 1.34
C LEU A 25 -2.30 -2.32 2.80
N ARG A 26 -3.00 -1.21 3.10
CA ARG A 26 -3.07 -0.67 4.46
C ARG A 26 -3.64 -1.70 5.44
N ARG A 27 -4.72 -2.39 5.07
CA ARG A 27 -5.30 -3.47 5.90
C ARG A 27 -4.35 -4.64 6.12
N ALA A 28 -3.57 -5.03 5.11
CA ALA A 28 -2.58 -6.10 5.25
C ALA A 28 -1.42 -5.75 6.20
N MET A 29 -1.19 -4.45 6.42
CA MET A 29 -0.13 -3.95 7.31
C MET A 29 -0.64 -3.60 8.71
N GLN A 30 -1.96 -3.56 8.91
CA GLN A 30 -2.56 -3.34 10.23
C GLN A 30 -2.18 -4.48 11.18
N GLY A 31 -1.64 -4.14 12.35
CA GLY A 31 -1.25 -5.10 13.39
C GLY A 31 0.15 -5.68 13.24
N VAL A 32 0.86 -5.39 12.14
CA VAL A 32 2.28 -5.73 11.98
C VAL A 32 3.13 -4.60 12.57
N PRO A 33 4.18 -4.90 13.38
CA PRO A 33 5.07 -3.88 13.90
C PRO A 33 5.62 -2.95 12.80
N ALA A 34 5.76 -1.67 13.10
CA ALA A 34 6.06 -0.66 12.09
C ALA A 34 7.39 -0.90 11.34
N ALA A 35 8.38 -1.53 11.98
CA ALA A 35 9.65 -1.91 11.38
C ALA A 35 9.46 -3.05 10.36
N ASP A 36 8.86 -4.16 10.80
CA ASP A 36 8.60 -5.33 9.95
C ASP A 36 7.69 -5.00 8.76
N SER A 37 6.69 -4.17 8.99
CA SER A 37 5.81 -3.61 7.96
C SER A 37 6.61 -2.88 6.87
N LEU A 38 7.55 -2.04 7.27
CA LEU A 38 8.36 -1.26 6.33
C LEU A 38 9.29 -2.19 5.53
N ASP A 39 9.92 -3.15 6.18
CA ASP A 39 10.79 -4.12 5.51
C ASP A 39 10.02 -4.99 4.52
N MET A 40 8.83 -5.47 4.89
CA MET A 40 7.96 -6.22 3.99
C MET A 40 7.57 -5.40 2.76
N LEU A 41 7.23 -4.12 2.95
CA LEU A 41 6.89 -3.21 1.85
C LEU A 41 8.10 -2.98 0.94
N ILE A 42 9.27 -2.69 1.49
CA ILE A 42 10.51 -2.47 0.72
C ILE A 42 10.86 -3.72 -0.09
N GLN A 43 10.76 -4.91 0.50
CA GLN A 43 11.05 -6.17 -0.20
C GLN A 43 10.08 -6.42 -1.36
N ARG A 44 8.82 -6.02 -1.25
CA ARG A 44 7.84 -6.13 -2.34
C ARG A 44 8.08 -5.09 -3.42
N LEU A 45 8.32 -3.83 -3.05
CA LEU A 45 8.60 -2.75 -3.99
C LEU A 45 9.86 -3.03 -4.82
N LYS A 46 10.91 -3.61 -4.23
CA LYS A 46 12.13 -4.01 -4.93
C LYS A 46 11.91 -5.05 -6.04
N LYS A 47 10.81 -5.81 -6.00
CA LYS A 47 10.49 -6.84 -7.00
C LYS A 47 9.77 -6.27 -8.23
N THR A 48 9.33 -5.02 -8.16
CA THR A 48 8.54 -4.37 -9.21
C THR A 48 9.22 -3.11 -9.69
N LYS A 49 9.09 -2.78 -10.97
CA LYS A 49 9.74 -1.60 -11.55
C LYS A 49 8.92 -0.33 -11.35
N THR A 50 7.60 -0.47 -11.20
CA THR A 50 6.67 0.66 -11.08
C THR A 50 5.63 0.44 -9.99
N ASN A 51 5.08 1.53 -9.46
CA ASN A 51 4.00 1.48 -8.47
C ASN A 51 2.72 0.84 -9.05
N ALA A 52 2.44 1.05 -10.33
CA ALA A 52 1.28 0.44 -11.00
C ALA A 52 1.40 -1.09 -11.02
N GLU A 53 2.57 -1.60 -11.41
CA GLU A 53 2.87 -3.03 -11.38
C GLU A 53 2.78 -3.61 -9.96
N PHE A 54 3.32 -2.89 -8.98
CA PHE A 54 3.18 -3.27 -7.56
C PHE A 54 1.72 -3.37 -7.13
N LEU A 55 0.92 -2.33 -7.38
CA LEU A 55 -0.49 -2.32 -7.00
C LEU A 55 -1.27 -3.43 -7.71
N MET A 56 -1.01 -3.68 -8.99
CA MET A 56 -1.61 -4.81 -9.72
C MET A 56 -1.17 -6.18 -9.18
N SER A 57 0.06 -6.30 -8.66
CA SER A 57 0.57 -7.54 -8.06
C SER A 57 -0.08 -7.90 -6.72
N LEU A 58 -0.75 -6.94 -6.07
CA LEU A 58 -1.47 -7.14 -4.81
C LEU A 58 -2.79 -7.93 -4.97
N ASN A 59 -3.06 -8.49 -6.16
CA ASN A 59 -4.25 -9.30 -6.45
C ASN A 59 -4.40 -10.51 -5.51
N ARG A 60 -5.12 -10.29 -4.40
CA ARG A 60 -6.05 -11.22 -3.78
C ARG A 60 -7.12 -10.46 -3.02
#